data_AF-A0A162ZWD0-F1
#
_entry.id   AF-A0A162ZWD0-F1
#
_cell.length_a   1.000
_cell.length_b   1.000
_cell.length_c   1.000
_cell.angle_alpha   90.00
_cell.angle_beta   90.00
_cell.angle_gamma   90.00
#
_symmetry.space_group_name_H-M   'P 1'
#
loop_
_entity.id
_entity.type
_entity.pdbx_description
1 polymer ?
#
loop_
_entity_poly.entity_id
_entity_poly.type
_entity_poly.pdbx_seq_one_letter_code
_entity_poly.pdbx_strand_id
1 'polypeptide(L)'
;MTREEVQPAWEIIVDKGFSNYQSLTRDERVWFNLEPLTTGGISDHYINYGAEYNKDTIKDLEYIECHEVANLLKRMNRFFLWGRPSKNIDRRNRQIMRIGDKHPDLLDEIDAKYWKLNDGLEKTLMEHINRTGIGLIK
;
A
#
# COMPACT_ATOMS: atom_id res chain seq x y z
N MET A 1 -14.43 -16.12 -1.14
CA MET A 1 -14.83 -15.33 0.03
C MET A 1 -15.02 -13.89 -0.41
N THR A 2 -15.99 -13.18 0.18
CA THR A 2 -16.19 -11.73 0.03
C THR A 2 -15.33 -10.96 1.04
N ARG A 3 -15.24 -9.63 0.90
CA ARG A 3 -14.51 -8.79 1.88
C ARG A 3 -15.10 -8.92 3.29
N GLU A 4 -16.42 -8.95 3.39
CA GLU A 4 -17.12 -9.07 4.67
C GLU A 4 -16.83 -10.40 5.37
N GLU A 5 -16.75 -11.50 4.60
CA GLU A 5 -16.46 -12.82 5.14
C GLU A 5 -15.04 -12.93 5.72
N VAL A 6 -14.09 -12.18 5.18
CA VAL A 6 -12.68 -12.23 5.59
C VAL A 6 -12.32 -11.14 6.60
N GLN A 7 -13.24 -10.21 6.91
CA GLN A 7 -13.01 -9.08 7.81
C GLN A 7 -12.43 -9.46 9.19
N PRO A 8 -12.86 -10.53 9.88
CA PRO A 8 -12.28 -10.83 11.19
C PRO A 8 -10.86 -11.44 11.08
N ALA A 9 -10.50 -12.09 9.96
CA ALA A 9 -9.11 -12.47 9.69
C ALA A 9 -8.23 -11.24 9.41
N TRP A 10 -8.79 -10.25 8.70
CA TRP A 10 -8.13 -8.98 8.46
C TRP A 10 -7.77 -8.27 9.77
N GLU A 11 -8.69 -8.17 10.71
CA GLU A 11 -8.46 -7.54 12.02
C GLU A 11 -7.30 -8.19 12.79
N ILE A 12 -7.20 -9.52 12.77
CA ILE A 12 -6.08 -10.25 13.37
C ILE A 12 -4.74 -9.88 12.71
N ILE A 13 -4.72 -9.78 11.37
CA ILE A 13 -3.52 -9.41 10.60
C ILE A 13 -3.12 -7.96 10.90
N VAL A 14 -4.11 -7.06 11.01
CA VAL A 14 -3.90 -5.65 11.37
C VAL A 14 -3.26 -5.54 12.75
N ASP A 15 -3.84 -6.18 13.76
CA ASP A 15 -3.31 -6.17 15.13
C ASP A 15 -1.88 -6.72 15.20
N LYS A 16 -1.64 -7.82 14.50
CA LYS A 16 -0.30 -8.43 14.38
C LYS A 16 0.69 -7.50 13.70
N GLY A 17 0.29 -6.85 12.60
CA GLY A 17 1.13 -5.95 11.81
C GLY A 17 1.52 -4.68 12.57
N PHE A 18 0.58 -4.09 13.31
CA PHE A 18 0.86 -2.93 14.16
C PHE A 18 1.71 -3.29 15.38
N SER A 19 1.51 -4.47 15.97
CA SER A 19 2.29 -4.93 17.12
C SER A 19 3.73 -5.31 16.74
N ASN A 20 3.89 -6.09 15.66
CA ASN A 20 5.18 -6.52 15.17
C ASN A 20 5.11 -6.86 13.67
N TYR A 21 5.34 -5.87 12.82
CA TYR A 21 5.36 -6.01 11.37
C TYR A 21 6.24 -7.17 10.87
N GLN A 22 7.38 -7.44 11.52
CA GLN A 22 8.30 -8.50 11.10
C GLN A 22 7.76 -9.91 11.37
N SER A 23 6.70 -10.04 12.18
CA SER A 23 6.04 -11.32 12.44
C SER A 23 5.06 -11.72 11.33
N LEU A 24 4.73 -10.82 10.41
CA LEU A 24 3.87 -11.11 9.28
C LEU A 24 4.57 -12.07 8.32
N THR A 25 3.87 -13.13 7.93
CA THR A 25 4.22 -13.92 6.75
C THR A 25 4.10 -13.08 5.49
N ARG A 26 4.60 -13.56 4.36
CA ARG A 26 4.52 -12.82 3.09
C ARG A 26 3.06 -12.53 2.72
N ASP A 27 2.17 -13.50 2.80
CA ASP A 27 0.78 -13.33 2.35
C ASP A 27 -0.02 -12.44 3.30
N GLU A 28 0.21 -12.55 4.63
CA GLU A 28 -0.34 -11.58 5.60
C GLU A 28 0.18 -10.16 5.33
N ARG A 29 1.47 -10.00 5.01
CA ARG A 29 2.06 -8.70 4.69
C ARG A 29 1.50 -8.12 3.40
N VAL A 30 1.29 -8.95 2.37
CA VAL A 30 0.63 -8.53 1.13
C VAL A 30 -0.73 -7.93 1.47
N TRP A 31 -1.54 -8.62 2.27
CA TRP A 31 -2.83 -8.08 2.65
C TRP A 31 -2.68 -6.80 3.49
N PHE A 32 -1.83 -6.83 4.52
CA PHE A 32 -1.56 -5.70 5.41
C PHE A 32 -1.16 -4.42 4.67
N ASN A 33 -0.27 -4.53 3.69
CA ASN A 33 0.26 -3.39 2.96
C ASN A 33 -0.67 -2.90 1.85
N LEU A 34 -1.48 -3.77 1.25
CA LEU A 34 -2.22 -3.45 0.03
C LEU A 34 -3.70 -3.14 0.27
N GLU A 35 -4.31 -3.69 1.33
CA GLU A 35 -5.69 -3.35 1.71
C GLU A 35 -5.89 -1.83 1.80
N PRO A 36 -5.02 -1.06 2.48
CA PRO A 36 -5.25 0.37 2.64
C PRO A 36 -5.10 1.16 1.33
N LEU A 37 -4.34 0.64 0.36
CA LEU A 37 -4.28 1.26 -0.97
C LEU A 37 -5.65 1.19 -1.64
N THR A 38 -6.35 0.06 -1.55
CA THR A 38 -7.64 -0.14 -2.25
C THR A 38 -8.75 0.81 -1.79
N THR A 39 -8.60 1.41 -0.61
CA THR A 39 -9.58 2.32 0.01
C THR A 39 -9.08 3.77 0.07
N GLY A 40 -7.81 4.00 0.43
CA GLY A 40 -7.22 5.33 0.61
C GLY A 40 -6.44 5.85 -0.60
N GLY A 41 -5.93 4.97 -1.44
CA GLY A 41 -5.12 5.32 -2.61
C GLY A 41 -3.68 5.70 -2.29
N ILE A 42 -2.96 6.20 -3.32
CA ILE A 42 -1.52 6.44 -3.22
C ILE A 42 -1.20 7.66 -2.35
N SER A 43 -1.92 8.79 -2.52
CA SER A 43 -1.65 9.97 -1.68
C SER A 43 -1.81 9.66 -0.20
N ASP A 44 -2.87 8.94 0.18
CA ASP A 44 -3.13 8.56 1.57
C ASP A 44 -2.00 7.67 2.13
N HIS A 45 -1.50 6.74 1.32
CA HIS A 45 -0.33 5.92 1.65
C HIS A 45 0.96 6.72 1.90
N TYR A 46 1.14 7.85 1.23
CA TYR A 46 2.32 8.70 1.48
C TYR A 46 2.10 9.68 2.64
N ILE A 47 0.89 10.19 2.83
CA ILE A 47 0.60 11.25 3.81
C ILE A 47 0.32 10.68 5.20
N ASN A 48 -0.45 9.59 5.28
CA ASN A 48 -1.01 9.11 6.54
C ASN A 48 -0.35 7.83 7.06
N TYR A 49 -0.27 6.76 6.27
CA TYR A 49 0.21 5.45 6.75
C TYR A 49 0.82 4.61 5.62
N GLY A 50 1.64 3.61 5.93
CA GLY A 50 2.12 2.62 4.96
C GLY A 50 3.44 2.98 4.27
N ALA A 51 3.73 4.25 4.00
CA ALA A 51 4.99 4.65 3.38
C ALA A 51 6.25 4.32 4.23
N GLU A 52 6.12 4.06 5.53
CA GLU A 52 7.19 3.50 6.37
C GLU A 52 7.65 2.10 5.93
N TYR A 53 6.79 1.36 5.25
CA TYR A 53 7.05 0.04 4.67
C TYR A 53 7.00 0.05 3.13
N ASN A 54 7.10 1.22 2.50
CA ASN A 54 6.91 1.40 1.06
C ASN A 54 7.74 0.46 0.15
N LYS A 55 8.95 0.10 0.60
CA LYS A 55 9.79 -0.86 -0.12
C LYS A 55 9.17 -2.25 -0.17
N ASP A 56 8.57 -2.68 0.94
CA ASP A 56 7.88 -3.96 1.01
C ASP A 56 6.56 -3.90 0.27
N THR A 57 5.78 -2.81 0.39
CA THR A 57 4.57 -2.56 -0.41
C THR A 57 4.82 -2.71 -1.91
N ILE A 58 5.88 -2.11 -2.45
CA ILE A 58 6.25 -2.25 -3.87
C ILE A 58 6.54 -3.71 -4.22
N LYS A 59 7.28 -4.43 -3.37
CA LYS A 59 7.56 -5.85 -3.60
C LYS A 59 6.30 -6.70 -3.50
N ASP A 60 5.38 -6.38 -2.60
CA ASP A 60 4.11 -7.11 -2.43
C ASP A 60 3.24 -6.95 -3.68
N LEU A 61 3.12 -5.72 -4.21
CA LEU A 61 2.46 -5.45 -5.50
C LEU A 61 3.08 -6.25 -6.64
N GLU A 62 4.41 -6.28 -6.75
CA GLU A 62 5.10 -7.06 -7.77
C GLU A 62 4.88 -8.57 -7.64
N TYR A 63 4.73 -9.06 -6.41
CA TYR A 63 4.54 -10.48 -6.14
C TYR A 63 3.13 -10.97 -6.48
N ILE A 64 2.14 -10.10 -6.43
CA ILE A 64 0.79 -10.38 -6.94
C ILE A 64 0.57 -9.83 -8.36
N GLU A 65 1.64 -9.56 -9.10
CA GLU A 65 1.61 -9.13 -10.51
C GLU A 65 0.93 -7.76 -10.77
N CYS A 66 0.70 -6.94 -9.73
CA CYS A 66 0.19 -5.57 -9.83
C CYS A 66 1.30 -4.56 -10.19
N HIS A 67 2.02 -4.81 -11.27
CA HIS A 67 3.22 -4.05 -11.66
C HIS A 67 2.95 -2.57 -11.97
N GLU A 68 1.77 -2.24 -12.52
CA GLU A 68 1.44 -0.85 -12.87
C GLU A 68 1.31 0.04 -11.63
N VAL A 69 0.63 -0.45 -10.59
CA VAL A 69 0.54 0.24 -9.30
C VAL A 69 1.92 0.35 -8.65
N ALA A 70 2.72 -0.72 -8.70
CA ALA A 70 4.10 -0.70 -8.19
C ALA A 70 4.95 0.39 -8.90
N ASN A 71 4.74 0.57 -10.20
CA ASN A 71 5.42 1.60 -10.99
C ASN A 71 4.99 3.03 -10.63
N LEU A 72 3.73 3.24 -10.23
CA LEU A 72 3.28 4.53 -9.68
C LEU A 72 3.99 4.86 -8.36
N LEU A 73 4.09 3.90 -7.43
CA LEU A 73 4.83 4.09 -6.19
C LEU A 73 6.31 4.36 -6.47
N LYS A 74 6.94 3.65 -7.41
CA LYS A 74 8.32 3.91 -7.83
C LYS A 74 8.48 5.30 -8.48
N ARG A 75 7.50 5.77 -9.25
CA ARG A 75 7.49 7.12 -9.84
C ARG A 75 7.45 8.17 -8.73
N MET A 76 6.56 8.02 -7.75
CA MET A 76 6.47 8.91 -6.59
C MET A 76 7.78 8.94 -5.78
N ASN A 77 8.40 7.76 -5.58
CA ASN A 77 9.65 7.65 -4.85
C ASN A 77 10.79 8.50 -5.42
N ARG A 78 10.83 8.75 -6.74
CA ARG A 78 11.90 9.56 -7.37
C ARG A 78 11.98 10.99 -6.84
N PHE A 79 10.90 11.50 -6.22
CA PHE A 79 10.85 12.84 -5.65
C PHE A 79 11.33 12.89 -4.20
N PHE A 80 11.53 11.74 -3.56
CA PHE A 80 12.11 11.64 -2.24
C PHE A 80 13.64 11.53 -2.30
N LEU A 81 14.29 12.00 -1.23
CA LEU A 81 15.75 11.89 -1.08
C LEU A 81 16.17 10.41 -1.14
N TRP A 82 17.10 10.07 -2.04
CA TRP A 82 17.54 8.69 -2.34
C TRP A 82 16.44 7.73 -2.79
N GLY A 83 15.32 8.24 -3.31
CA GLY A 83 14.20 7.39 -3.71
C GLY A 83 13.41 6.82 -2.53
N ARG A 84 13.57 7.36 -1.31
CA ARG A 84 13.08 6.75 -0.08
C ARG A 84 12.25 7.73 0.75
N PRO A 85 10.94 7.50 0.92
CA PRO A 85 10.15 8.25 1.87
C PRO A 85 10.66 8.00 3.29
N SER A 86 10.55 9.03 4.14
CA SER A 86 10.86 8.89 5.56
C SER A 86 9.89 7.93 6.26
N LYS A 87 10.41 7.10 7.17
CA LYS A 87 9.57 6.29 8.07
C LYS A 87 8.90 7.14 9.16
N ASN A 88 9.48 8.29 9.50
CA ASN A 88 8.86 9.26 10.39
C ASN A 88 7.86 10.12 9.59
N ILE A 89 6.60 10.11 10.04
CA ILE A 89 5.47 10.78 9.37
C ILE A 89 5.66 12.29 9.24
N ASP A 90 6.08 12.99 10.29
CA ASP A 90 6.27 14.45 10.24
C ASP A 90 7.33 14.85 9.21
N ARG A 91 8.44 14.11 9.18
CA ARG A 91 9.50 14.31 8.19
C ARG A 91 9.00 14.01 6.78
N ARG A 92 8.20 12.95 6.61
CA ARG A 92 7.61 12.57 5.32
C ARG A 92 6.64 13.63 4.82
N ASN A 93 5.76 14.15 5.68
CA ASN A 93 4.80 15.19 5.32
C ASN A 93 5.50 16.49 4.94
N ARG A 94 6.58 16.87 5.64
CA ARG A 94 7.44 18.00 5.20
C ARG A 94 8.10 17.76 3.84
N GLN A 95 8.46 16.52 3.51
CA GLN A 95 8.97 16.20 2.18
C GLN A 95 7.87 16.32 1.13
N ILE A 96 6.68 15.80 1.40
CA ILE A 96 5.52 15.86 0.50
C ILE A 96 5.11 17.31 0.23
N MET A 97 5.02 18.16 1.25
CA MET A 97 4.74 19.59 1.07
C MET A 97 5.75 20.24 0.11
N ARG A 98 7.05 20.01 0.33
CA ARG A 98 8.11 20.54 -0.57
C ARG A 98 8.05 19.98 -1.99
N ILE A 99 7.57 18.74 -2.14
CA ILE A 99 7.34 18.13 -3.45
C ILE A 99 6.17 18.83 -4.13
N GLY A 100 5.06 19.05 -3.42
CA GLY A 100 3.90 19.79 -3.90
C GLY A 100 4.24 21.24 -4.29
N ASP A 101 5.05 21.94 -3.50
CA ASP A 101 5.51 23.30 -3.83
C ASP A 101 6.27 23.37 -5.17
N LYS A 102 6.97 22.29 -5.54
CA LYS A 102 7.76 22.21 -6.79
C LYS A 102 7.01 21.55 -7.94
N HIS A 103 6.05 20.70 -7.63
CA HIS A 103 5.30 19.87 -8.56
C HIS A 103 3.83 19.82 -8.10
N PRO A 104 3.09 20.93 -8.27
CA PRO A 104 1.76 21.09 -7.66
C PRO A 104 0.77 20.02 -8.09
N ASP A 105 0.85 19.57 -9.34
CA ASP A 105 -0.10 18.61 -9.90
C ASP A 105 0.34 17.14 -9.74
N LEU A 106 1.51 16.88 -9.12
CA LEU A 106 2.11 15.54 -9.14
C LEU A 106 1.27 14.49 -8.40
N LEU A 107 0.76 14.82 -7.21
CA LEU A 107 -0.05 13.90 -6.41
C LEU A 107 -1.37 13.61 -7.12
N ASP A 108 -2.04 14.65 -7.60
CA ASP A 108 -3.30 14.56 -8.34
C ASP A 108 -3.13 13.71 -9.62
N GLU A 109 -2.05 13.90 -10.37
CA GLU A 109 -1.73 13.07 -11.54
C GLU A 109 -1.52 11.59 -11.18
N ILE A 110 -0.85 11.32 -10.05
CA ILE A 110 -0.55 9.96 -9.61
C ILE A 110 -1.83 9.27 -9.14
N ASP A 111 -2.67 9.95 -8.36
CA ASP A 111 -3.94 9.42 -7.90
C ASP A 111 -4.92 9.24 -9.06
N ALA A 112 -5.02 10.18 -9.99
CA ALA A 112 -5.87 10.04 -11.17
C ALA A 112 -5.49 8.82 -12.03
N LYS A 113 -4.20 8.45 -12.07
CA LYS A 113 -3.75 7.21 -12.71
C LYS A 113 -4.05 6.00 -11.85
N TYR A 114 -3.83 6.09 -10.54
CA TYR A 114 -4.09 5.01 -9.59
C TYR A 114 -5.55 4.58 -9.58
N TRP A 115 -6.49 5.53 -9.52
CA TRP A 115 -7.91 5.22 -9.45
C TRP A 115 -8.45 4.49 -10.69
N LYS A 116 -7.77 4.61 -11.84
CA LYS A 116 -8.06 3.80 -13.04
C LYS A 116 -7.60 2.34 -12.94
N LEU A 117 -6.70 2.06 -12.01
CA LEU A 117 -6.10 0.74 -11.76
C LEU A 117 -6.69 0.07 -10.49
N ASN A 118 -7.44 0.81 -9.68
CA ASN A 118 -7.87 0.36 -8.35
C ASN A 118 -8.69 -0.93 -8.40
N ASP A 119 -9.68 -1.01 -9.29
CA ASP A 119 -10.53 -2.20 -9.43
C ASP A 119 -9.69 -3.45 -9.75
N GLY A 120 -8.64 -3.30 -10.55
CA GLY A 120 -7.71 -4.36 -10.87
C GLY A 120 -6.89 -4.81 -9.65
N LEU A 121 -6.42 -3.87 -8.84
CA LEU A 121 -5.72 -4.17 -7.59
C LEU A 121 -6.63 -4.90 -6.60
N GLU A 122 -7.84 -4.37 -6.38
CA GLU A 122 -8.81 -4.96 -5.45
C GLU A 122 -9.16 -6.40 -5.84
N LYS A 123 -9.47 -6.63 -7.12
CA LYS A 123 -9.75 -7.97 -7.63
C LYS A 123 -8.57 -8.92 -7.40
N THR A 124 -7.36 -8.48 -7.75
CA THR A 124 -6.15 -9.31 -7.63
C THR A 124 -5.83 -9.63 -6.17
N LEU A 125 -6.01 -8.66 -5.27
CA LEU A 125 -5.84 -8.86 -3.84
C LEU A 125 -6.85 -9.88 -3.29
N MET A 126 -8.12 -9.77 -3.66
CA MET A 126 -9.16 -10.73 -3.25
C MET A 126 -8.90 -12.14 -3.81
N GLU A 127 -8.44 -12.26 -5.05
CA GLU A 127 -8.02 -13.55 -5.62
C GLU A 127 -6.83 -14.14 -4.85
N HIS A 128 -5.85 -13.31 -4.46
CA HIS A 128 -4.73 -13.73 -3.64
C HIS A 128 -5.20 -14.26 -2.26
N ILE A 129 -6.05 -13.52 -1.56
CA ILE A 129 -6.62 -13.91 -0.26
C ILE A 129 -7.34 -15.25 -0.34
N ASN A 130 -8.17 -15.42 -1.38
CA ASN A 130 -8.93 -16.64 -1.61
C ASN A 130 -8.02 -17.84 -1.94
N ARG A 131 -6.97 -17.63 -2.73
CA ARG A 131 -6.03 -18.68 -3.15
C ARG A 131 -5.16 -19.18 -2.01
N THR A 132 -4.69 -18.28 -1.14
CA THR A 132 -3.79 -18.63 -0.03
C THR A 132 -4.55 -19.10 1.21
N GLY A 133 -5.85 -18.77 1.31
CA GLY A 133 -6.67 -19.10 2.46
C GLY A 133 -6.33 -18.27 3.71
N ILE A 134 -5.57 -17.16 3.57
CA ILE A 134 -5.24 -16.28 4.70
C ILE A 134 -6.47 -15.60 5.31
N GLY A 135 -7.59 -15.55 4.58
CA GLY A 135 -8.88 -15.07 5.09
C GLY A 135 -9.65 -16.07 5.95
N LEU A 136 -9.15 -17.32 6.10
CA LEU A 136 -9.78 -18.34 6.91
C LEU A 136 -9.28 -18.25 8.35
N ILE A 137 -10.18 -17.89 9.27
CA ILE A 137 -9.91 -17.97 10.71
C ILE A 137 -9.89 -19.45 11.08
N LYS A 138 -8.77 -19.92 11.63
CA LYS A 138 -8.62 -21.28 12.15
C LYS A 138 -8.95 -21.36 13.62
#